data_AF-R5DPL3-F1
#
_entry.id   AF-R5DPL3-F1
#
_cell.length_a   1.000
_cell.length_b   1.000
_cell.length_c   1.000
_cell.angle_alpha   90.00
_cell.angle_beta   90.00
_cell.angle_gamma   90.00
#
_symmetry.space_group_name_H-M   'P 1'
#
loop_
_entity.id
_entity.type
_entity.pdbx_description
1 polymer ?
#
loop_
_entity_poly.entity_id
_entity_poly.type
_entity_poly.pdbx_seq_one_letter_code
_entity_poly.pdbx_strand_id
1 'polypeptide(L)'
;MDLFANIGKAVLIQSLGLQKNYTETASESINVIDHDNNTCHNCKYCDIINSFDTDSDTYKAAQVICESCPHKVLTTKTVYKKIYHNEKNRYGYKPRLKSNSIKLLLLLHFYHPDKFGVICNVNSLQLAKELGCDIKTIFNNLEILSRYNYISYCKSSTYNITVCLNDYESYYLPANKGGRGFFVMSLDLLKQIIQLENLLTLRIHLRELIEIDNLNIKAPFTAVSKTFKEIKLVLPDYCRPCIIKDAISKKSDIFDISVNDKVIRFEINDNFNCRRRKDECFNQYISLFKEFIADFNQTVISVNSSNVFPDDSFDFFSAQNEKQDIHFQFIKIKDYEYDDLAQLAMQYSYNYVITALSTVYNNYILHEREITNLGGLLRTIIISMINNSTGPGSSFSTGSDNFSAA
;
A
#
# COMPACT_ATOMS: atom_id res chain seq x y z
N MET A 1 -0.30 2.10 -16.29
CA MET A 1 -0.52 1.39 -15.03
C MET A 1 0.42 1.97 -14.03
N ASP A 2 -0.04 2.13 -12.80
CA ASP A 2 0.79 2.58 -11.69
C ASP A 2 1.93 1.60 -11.39
N LEU A 3 3.04 2.09 -10.83
CA LEU A 3 4.07 1.23 -10.25
C LEU A 3 3.62 0.66 -8.90
N PHE A 4 2.74 1.38 -8.20
CA PHE A 4 2.21 1.00 -6.90
C PHE A 4 0.71 1.32 -6.81
N ALA A 5 -0.06 0.42 -6.22
CA ALA A 5 -1.49 0.62 -5.98
C ALA A 5 -1.85 0.40 -4.51
N ASN A 6 -2.83 1.17 -4.02
CA ASN A 6 -3.40 1.01 -2.69
C ASN A 6 -4.63 0.10 -2.76
N ILE A 7 -4.58 -1.05 -2.09
CA ILE A 7 -5.67 -2.04 -2.05
C ILE A 7 -6.31 -2.02 -0.67
N GLY A 8 -7.61 -1.76 -0.56
CA GLY A 8 -8.31 -1.73 0.73
C GLY A 8 -8.21 -3.04 1.48
N LYS A 9 -7.73 -3.02 2.73
CA LYS A 9 -7.55 -4.23 3.55
C LYS A 9 -8.87 -4.96 3.78
N ALA A 10 -9.95 -4.22 4.04
CA ALA A 10 -11.27 -4.79 4.23
C ALA A 10 -11.76 -5.52 2.97
N VAL A 11 -11.67 -4.86 1.82
CA VAL A 11 -12.08 -5.40 0.51
C VAL A 11 -11.27 -6.66 0.17
N LEU A 12 -9.96 -6.61 0.37
CA LEU A 12 -9.07 -7.74 0.12
C LEU A 12 -9.42 -8.91 1.05
N ILE A 13 -9.55 -8.69 2.36
CA ILE A 13 -9.91 -9.74 3.33
C ILE A 13 -11.26 -10.40 2.99
N GLN A 14 -12.27 -9.61 2.64
CA GLN A 14 -13.57 -10.13 2.20
C GLN A 14 -13.43 -11.01 0.95
N SER A 15 -12.64 -10.56 -0.03
CA SER A 15 -12.42 -11.29 -1.28
C SER A 15 -11.74 -12.65 -1.07
N LEU A 16 -10.84 -12.71 -0.08
CA LEU A 16 -10.12 -13.92 0.31
C LEU A 16 -10.95 -14.85 1.18
N GLY A 17 -12.07 -14.37 1.74
CA GLY A 17 -12.95 -15.09 2.66
C GLY A 17 -12.54 -14.85 4.11
N LEU A 18 -13.53 -14.56 4.96
CA LEU A 18 -13.34 -14.18 6.35
C LEU A 18 -12.83 -15.33 7.22
N GLN A 19 -12.00 -14.98 8.20
CA GLN A 19 -11.53 -15.86 9.26
C GLN A 19 -12.71 -16.29 10.13
N LYS A 20 -12.70 -17.55 10.58
CA LYS A 20 -13.63 -18.05 11.57
C LYS A 20 -13.46 -17.32 12.91
N ASN A 21 -14.56 -17.13 13.62
CA ASN A 21 -14.54 -16.54 14.95
C ASN A 21 -13.79 -17.44 15.92
N TYR A 22 -12.90 -16.86 16.73
CA TYR A 22 -12.21 -17.55 17.81
C TYR A 22 -11.88 -16.58 18.95
N THR A 23 -11.51 -17.13 20.09
CA THR A 23 -11.08 -16.36 21.26
C THR A 23 -9.65 -16.73 21.63
N GLU A 24 -8.83 -15.72 21.89
CA GLU A 24 -7.49 -15.87 22.43
C GLU A 24 -7.47 -15.40 23.89
N THR A 25 -6.68 -16.03 24.75
CA THR A 25 -6.49 -15.59 26.13
C THR A 25 -5.11 -14.98 26.23
N ALA A 26 -5.04 -13.64 26.29
CA ALA A 26 -3.79 -12.93 26.48
C ALA A 26 -3.52 -12.78 27.98
N SER A 27 -2.30 -13.08 28.41
CA SER A 27 -1.85 -12.84 29.77
C SER A 27 -1.10 -11.52 29.85
N GLU A 28 -1.53 -10.61 30.71
CA GLU A 28 -0.83 -9.38 31.04
C GLU A 28 -0.30 -9.49 32.47
N SER A 29 0.95 -9.12 32.69
CA SER A 29 1.54 -9.08 34.03
C SER A 29 1.33 -7.68 34.59
N ILE A 30 0.41 -7.54 35.55
CA ILE A 30 0.20 -6.27 36.24
C ILE A 30 0.89 -6.31 37.61
N ASN A 31 1.45 -5.17 38.00
CA ASN A 31 1.97 -5.00 39.35
C ASN A 31 0.79 -4.64 40.27
N VAL A 32 0.54 -5.50 41.26
CA VAL A 32 -0.51 -5.32 42.27
C VAL A 32 0.17 -5.15 43.62
N ILE A 33 -0.48 -4.46 44.55
CA ILE A 33 0.04 -4.32 45.91
C ILE A 33 -0.03 -5.69 46.59
N ASP A 34 1.10 -6.10 47.16
CA ASP A 34 1.21 -7.29 47.99
C ASP A 34 0.64 -7.00 49.38
N HIS A 35 -0.59 -7.43 49.61
CA HIS A 35 -1.25 -7.26 50.90
C HIS A 35 -0.79 -8.28 51.96
N ASP A 36 -0.02 -9.31 51.57
CA ASP A 36 0.48 -10.36 52.46
C ASP A 36 1.91 -10.10 52.97
N ASN A 37 2.48 -8.94 52.64
CA ASN A 37 3.81 -8.57 53.11
C ASN A 37 3.84 -8.37 54.65
N ASN A 38 5.01 -8.56 55.27
CA ASN A 38 5.19 -8.48 56.72
C ASN A 38 4.72 -7.15 57.34
N THR A 39 4.76 -6.05 56.59
CA THR A 39 4.32 -4.72 57.06
C THR A 39 2.82 -4.47 56.91
N CYS A 40 2.14 -5.25 56.05
CA CYS A 40 0.72 -5.17 55.77
C CYS A 40 -0.13 -6.12 56.63
N HIS A 41 0.49 -7.12 57.27
CA HIS A 41 -0.20 -8.16 58.05
C HIS A 41 -1.00 -7.63 59.26
N ASN A 42 -0.61 -6.47 59.83
CA ASN A 42 -1.33 -5.81 60.93
C ASN A 42 -1.95 -4.47 60.51
N CYS A 43 -2.14 -4.25 59.20
CA CYS A 43 -2.67 -3.00 58.68
C CYS A 43 -4.20 -3.03 58.64
N LYS A 44 -4.85 -2.12 59.39
CA LYS A 44 -6.31 -1.92 59.37
C LYS A 44 -6.90 -1.84 57.97
N TYR A 45 -6.20 -1.24 57.01
CA TYR A 45 -6.68 -1.09 55.64
C TYR A 45 -6.54 -2.37 54.80
N CYS A 46 -5.53 -3.22 55.07
CA CYS A 46 -5.45 -4.56 54.47
C CYS A 46 -6.56 -5.47 55.03
N ASP A 47 -6.87 -5.38 56.33
CA ASP A 47 -7.98 -6.13 56.93
C ASP A 47 -9.32 -5.75 56.26
N ILE A 48 -9.52 -4.46 55.96
CA ILE A 48 -10.71 -3.99 55.23
C ILE A 48 -10.73 -4.51 53.79
N ILE A 49 -9.60 -4.47 53.07
CA ILE A 49 -9.51 -4.99 51.68
C ILE A 49 -9.81 -6.50 51.64
N ASN A 50 -9.38 -7.27 52.64
CA ASN A 50 -9.59 -8.71 52.70
C ASN A 50 -11.00 -9.11 53.18
N SER A 51 -11.70 -8.23 53.90
CA SER A 51 -12.99 -8.55 54.54
C SER A 51 -14.22 -8.02 53.81
N PHE A 52 -14.06 -6.99 52.97
CA PHE A 52 -15.18 -6.30 52.30
C PHE A 52 -15.22 -6.60 50.79
N ASP A 53 -16.43 -6.57 50.22
CA ASP A 53 -16.65 -6.76 48.78
C ASP A 53 -15.97 -5.64 47.96
N THR A 54 -15.41 -6.02 46.80
CA THR A 54 -14.71 -5.13 45.86
C THR A 54 -15.54 -3.94 45.38
N ASP A 55 -16.88 -4.06 45.38
CA ASP A 55 -17.76 -2.97 44.97
C ASP A 55 -18.10 -1.97 46.08
N SER A 56 -17.78 -2.27 47.34
CA SER A 56 -18.10 -1.42 48.50
C SER A 56 -17.28 -0.12 48.56
N ASP A 57 -17.92 0.97 49.02
CA ASP A 57 -17.23 2.27 49.19
C ASP A 57 -16.09 2.19 50.21
N THR A 58 -16.25 1.35 51.23
CA THR A 58 -15.22 1.06 52.25
C THR A 58 -13.99 0.37 51.66
N TYR A 59 -14.18 -0.56 50.72
CA TYR A 59 -13.07 -1.22 50.01
C TYR A 59 -12.33 -0.21 49.12
N LYS A 60 -13.06 0.58 48.33
CA LYS A 60 -12.47 1.59 47.43
C LYS A 60 -11.67 2.66 48.20
N ALA A 61 -12.18 3.12 49.34
CA ALA A 61 -11.48 4.07 50.20
C ALA A 61 -10.19 3.47 50.77
N ALA A 62 -10.22 2.21 51.23
CA ALA A 62 -9.03 1.52 51.73
C ALA A 62 -7.99 1.28 50.63
N GLN A 63 -8.42 0.98 49.40
CA GLN A 63 -7.54 0.77 48.26
C GLN A 63 -6.73 2.04 47.91
N VAL A 64 -7.38 3.21 47.84
CA VAL A 64 -6.72 4.49 47.56
C VAL A 64 -5.64 4.82 48.62
N ILE A 65 -5.91 4.48 49.88
CA ILE A 65 -4.96 4.66 50.99
C ILE A 65 -3.77 3.70 50.82
N CYS A 66 -4.01 2.43 50.49
CA CYS A 66 -2.95 1.46 50.24
C CYS A 66 -2.07 1.84 49.02
N GLU A 67 -2.65 2.40 47.96
CA GLU A 67 -1.91 2.87 46.78
C GLU A 67 -0.91 3.99 47.09
N SER A 68 -1.21 4.79 48.11
CA SER A 68 -0.38 5.91 48.58
C SER A 68 0.54 5.54 49.76
N CYS A 69 0.55 4.28 50.19
CA CYS A 69 1.29 3.85 51.38
C CYS A 69 2.80 3.76 51.14
N PRO A 70 3.64 4.30 52.04
CA PRO A 70 5.10 4.21 51.94
C PRO A 70 5.67 2.80 52.15
N HIS A 71 4.90 1.88 52.76
CA HIS A 71 5.28 0.48 52.99
C HIS A 71 4.73 -0.47 51.92
N LYS A 72 4.22 0.04 50.80
CA LYS A 72 3.69 -0.80 49.73
C LYS A 72 4.79 -1.63 49.08
N VAL A 73 4.58 -2.94 49.01
CA VAL A 73 5.38 -3.86 48.21
C VAL A 73 4.53 -4.25 47.00
N LEU A 74 5.13 -4.30 45.81
CA LEU A 74 4.42 -4.71 44.60
C LEU A 74 4.75 -6.16 44.27
N THR A 75 3.72 -6.98 44.06
CA THR A 75 3.84 -8.32 43.50
C THR A 75 3.24 -8.37 42.10
N THR A 76 3.82 -9.20 41.25
CA THR A 76 3.36 -9.35 39.86
C THR A 76 2.26 -10.38 39.81
N LYS A 77 1.06 -9.97 39.40
CA LYS A 77 -0.08 -10.87 39.18
C LYS A 77 -0.35 -10.99 37.69
N THR A 78 -0.44 -12.22 37.20
CA THR A 78 -0.83 -12.48 35.82
C THR A 78 -2.35 -12.40 35.71
N VAL A 79 -2.84 -11.45 34.91
CA VAL A 79 -4.27 -11.31 34.58
C VAL A 79 -4.51 -11.84 33.18
N TYR A 80 -5.57 -12.62 33.03
CA TYR A 80 -5.97 -13.22 31.76
C TYR A 80 -7.10 -12.42 31.14
N LYS A 81 -6.88 -11.87 29.94
CA LYS A 81 -7.89 -11.17 29.15
C LYS A 81 -8.31 -12.02 27.97
N LYS A 82 -9.62 -12.25 27.82
CA LYS A 82 -10.19 -12.88 26.62
C LYS A 82 -10.29 -11.85 25.50
N ILE A 83 -9.64 -12.12 24.38
CA ILE A 83 -9.69 -11.33 23.15
C ILE A 83 -10.56 -12.08 22.15
N TYR A 84 -11.57 -11.41 21.61
CA TYR A 84 -12.49 -11.97 20.62
C TYR A 84 -12.08 -11.53 19.22
N HIS A 85 -11.88 -12.50 18.33
CA HIS A 85 -11.54 -12.25 16.93
C HIS A 85 -12.77 -12.53 16.07
N ASN A 86 -13.32 -11.48 15.44
CA ASN A 86 -14.47 -11.57 14.54
C ASN A 86 -14.26 -10.64 13.34
N GLU A 87 -13.82 -11.22 12.22
CA GLU A 87 -13.56 -10.47 10.99
C GLU A 87 -14.84 -9.97 10.32
N LYS A 88 -15.98 -10.65 10.49
CA LYS A 88 -17.25 -10.22 9.92
C LYS A 88 -17.71 -8.89 10.52
N ASN A 89 -17.57 -8.73 11.83
CA ASN A 89 -17.88 -7.46 12.50
C ASN A 89 -16.85 -6.38 12.16
N ARG A 90 -15.58 -6.76 12.00
CA ARG A 90 -14.50 -5.82 11.70
C ARG A 90 -14.59 -5.27 10.28
N TYR A 91 -14.72 -6.14 9.29
CA TYR A 91 -14.59 -5.79 7.88
C TYR A 91 -15.93 -5.81 7.13
N GLY A 92 -17.01 -6.33 7.70
CA GLY A 92 -18.25 -6.60 6.97
C GLY A 92 -18.16 -7.90 6.18
N TYR A 93 -19.18 -8.14 5.34
CA TYR A 93 -19.28 -9.36 4.54
C TYR A 93 -19.51 -9.03 3.06
N LYS A 94 -18.66 -9.59 2.20
CA LYS A 94 -18.93 -9.79 0.78
C LYS A 94 -18.64 -11.25 0.42
N PRO A 95 -19.30 -11.81 -0.60
CA PRO A 95 -19.04 -13.17 -1.03
C PRO A 95 -17.57 -13.35 -1.47
N ARG A 96 -17.02 -14.52 -1.17
CA ARG A 96 -15.64 -14.87 -1.48
C ARG A 96 -15.41 -15.02 -2.99
N LEU A 97 -14.24 -14.59 -3.47
CA LEU A 97 -13.88 -14.63 -4.88
C LEU A 97 -13.05 -15.87 -5.27
N LYS A 98 -13.11 -16.20 -6.58
CA LYS A 98 -12.25 -17.20 -7.24
C LYS A 98 -10.97 -16.53 -7.77
N SER A 99 -10.00 -17.33 -8.20
CA SER A 99 -8.64 -16.88 -8.56
C SER A 99 -8.64 -15.70 -9.53
N ASN A 100 -9.25 -15.86 -10.71
CA ASN A 100 -9.27 -14.79 -11.72
C ASN A 100 -10.03 -13.53 -11.25
N SER A 101 -11.07 -13.66 -10.43
CA SER A 101 -11.79 -12.49 -9.91
C SER A 101 -10.93 -11.73 -8.90
N ILE A 102 -10.16 -12.42 -8.04
CA ILE A 102 -9.20 -11.78 -7.12
C ILE A 102 -8.12 -11.06 -7.93
N LYS A 103 -7.51 -11.73 -8.89
CA LYS A 103 -6.45 -11.15 -9.73
C LYS A 103 -6.94 -9.95 -10.52
N LEU A 104 -8.13 -10.03 -11.12
CA LEU A 104 -8.75 -8.91 -11.83
C LEU A 104 -9.05 -7.74 -10.90
N LEU A 105 -9.59 -8.00 -9.70
CA LEU A 105 -9.83 -6.95 -8.71
C LEU A 105 -8.54 -6.22 -8.35
N LEU A 106 -7.46 -6.96 -8.10
CA LEU A 106 -6.15 -6.37 -7.81
C LEU A 106 -5.62 -5.55 -9.00
N LEU A 107 -5.65 -6.12 -10.21
CA LEU A 107 -5.18 -5.48 -11.43
C LEU A 107 -5.89 -4.15 -11.70
N LEU A 108 -7.22 -4.08 -11.49
CA LEU A 108 -7.98 -2.85 -11.69
C LEU A 108 -7.46 -1.68 -10.85
N HIS A 109 -6.95 -1.92 -9.64
CA HIS A 109 -6.41 -0.84 -8.80
C HIS A 109 -5.13 -0.19 -9.36
N PHE A 110 -4.47 -0.82 -10.34
CA PHE A 110 -3.27 -0.30 -11.01
C PHE A 110 -3.59 0.57 -12.23
N TYR A 111 -4.88 0.79 -12.55
CA TYR A 111 -5.30 1.61 -13.68
C TYR A 111 -5.67 3.05 -13.26
N HIS A 112 -4.96 3.64 -12.29
CA HIS A 112 -5.16 5.03 -11.87
C HIS A 112 -6.61 5.36 -11.43
N PRO A 113 -7.18 4.66 -10.44
CA PRO A 113 -8.48 5.05 -9.88
C PRO A 113 -8.43 6.49 -9.35
N ASP A 114 -9.47 7.27 -9.64
CA ASP A 114 -9.61 8.62 -9.11
C ASP A 114 -9.92 8.60 -7.58
N LYS A 115 -10.13 9.78 -6.99
CA LYS A 115 -10.44 9.91 -5.56
C LYS A 115 -11.70 9.15 -5.11
N PHE A 116 -12.59 8.83 -6.04
CA PHE A 116 -13.84 8.09 -5.81
C PHE A 116 -13.74 6.62 -6.24
N GLY A 117 -12.58 6.19 -6.74
CA GLY A 117 -12.35 4.83 -7.23
C GLY A 117 -12.78 4.60 -8.68
N VAL A 118 -13.08 5.66 -9.44
CA VAL A 118 -13.51 5.56 -10.83
C VAL A 118 -12.30 5.45 -11.76
N ILE A 119 -12.40 4.52 -12.70
CA ILE A 119 -11.40 4.21 -13.71
C ILE A 119 -12.09 4.24 -15.07
N CYS A 120 -11.72 5.20 -15.90
CA CYS A 120 -12.34 5.43 -17.20
C CYS A 120 -11.58 4.72 -18.33
N ASN A 121 -12.33 4.28 -19.35
CA ASN A 121 -11.79 3.83 -20.64
C ASN A 121 -10.74 2.69 -20.56
N VAL A 122 -10.96 1.72 -19.67
CA VAL A 122 -10.08 0.55 -19.54
C VAL A 122 -10.32 -0.42 -20.68
N ASN A 123 -9.25 -0.82 -21.36
CA ASN A 123 -9.33 -1.79 -22.45
C ASN A 123 -9.36 -3.24 -21.91
N SER A 124 -10.49 -3.93 -22.11
CA SER A 124 -10.69 -5.33 -21.70
C SER A 124 -9.78 -6.34 -22.41
N LEU A 125 -9.29 -6.05 -23.63
CA LEU A 125 -8.28 -6.87 -24.30
C LEU A 125 -6.93 -6.79 -23.59
N GLN A 126 -6.59 -5.60 -23.07
CA GLN A 126 -5.38 -5.42 -22.29
C GLN A 126 -5.48 -6.17 -20.95
N LEU A 127 -6.62 -6.05 -20.24
CA LEU A 127 -6.87 -6.82 -19.02
C LEU A 127 -6.74 -8.34 -19.25
N ALA A 128 -7.27 -8.82 -20.37
CA ALA A 128 -7.17 -10.22 -20.78
C ALA A 128 -5.71 -10.66 -20.98
N LYS A 129 -4.90 -9.84 -21.66
CA LYS A 129 -3.48 -10.07 -21.89
C LYS A 129 -2.69 -10.13 -20.58
N GLU A 130 -2.90 -9.17 -19.68
CA GLU A 130 -2.19 -9.06 -18.41
C GLU A 130 -2.51 -10.22 -17.46
N LEU A 131 -3.75 -10.72 -17.47
CA LEU A 131 -4.15 -11.90 -16.69
C LEU A 131 -3.86 -13.23 -17.40
N GLY A 132 -3.41 -13.22 -18.66
CA GLY A 132 -3.19 -14.43 -19.45
C GLY A 132 -4.46 -15.26 -19.65
N CYS A 133 -5.61 -14.62 -19.89
CA CYS A 133 -6.89 -15.31 -20.06
C CYS A 133 -7.75 -14.72 -21.19
N ASP A 134 -8.81 -15.43 -21.57
CA ASP A 134 -9.72 -14.95 -22.63
C ASP A 134 -10.54 -13.73 -22.19
N ILE A 135 -10.89 -12.88 -23.15
CA ILE A 135 -11.77 -11.72 -22.91
C ILE A 135 -13.14 -12.10 -22.32
N LYS A 136 -13.68 -13.28 -22.69
CA LYS A 136 -14.92 -13.81 -22.10
C LYS A 136 -14.76 -14.03 -20.59
N THR A 137 -13.59 -14.49 -20.17
CA THR A 137 -13.26 -14.68 -18.75
C THR A 137 -13.21 -13.33 -18.03
N ILE A 138 -12.68 -12.27 -18.66
CA ILE A 138 -12.71 -10.92 -18.09
C ILE A 138 -14.15 -10.47 -17.84
N PHE A 139 -15.03 -10.50 -18.84
CA PHE A 139 -16.42 -10.07 -18.66
C PHE A 139 -17.19 -10.91 -17.63
N ASN A 140 -16.99 -12.22 -17.61
CA ASN A 140 -17.59 -13.08 -16.58
C ASN A 140 -17.13 -12.69 -15.17
N ASN A 141 -15.84 -12.35 -15.00
CA ASN A 141 -15.32 -11.93 -13.70
C ASN A 141 -15.76 -10.52 -13.33
N LEU A 142 -15.87 -9.57 -14.27
CA LEU A 142 -16.45 -8.25 -14.02
C LEU A 142 -17.90 -8.36 -13.51
N GLU A 143 -18.69 -9.25 -14.12
CA GLU A 143 -20.06 -9.51 -13.69
C GLU A 143 -20.12 -10.10 -12.27
N ILE A 144 -19.21 -11.03 -11.95
CA ILE A 144 -19.10 -11.59 -10.60
C ILE A 144 -18.71 -10.51 -9.58
N LEU A 145 -17.72 -9.67 -9.91
CA LEU A 145 -17.26 -8.58 -9.05
C LEU A 145 -18.39 -7.56 -8.81
N SER A 146 -19.16 -7.23 -9.85
CA SER A 146 -20.32 -6.35 -9.78
C SER A 146 -21.43 -6.93 -8.91
N ARG A 147 -21.84 -8.17 -9.19
CA ARG A 147 -22.87 -8.88 -8.42
C ARG A 147 -22.51 -9.06 -6.94
N TYR A 148 -21.23 -9.19 -6.62
CA TYR A 148 -20.75 -9.28 -5.24
C TYR A 148 -20.39 -7.94 -4.62
N ASN A 149 -20.72 -6.83 -5.31
CA ASN A 149 -20.55 -5.47 -4.83
C ASN A 149 -19.09 -5.07 -4.55
N TYR A 150 -18.12 -5.67 -5.24
CA TYR A 150 -16.71 -5.25 -5.20
C TYR A 150 -16.45 -4.05 -6.12
N ILE A 151 -17.14 -4.02 -7.26
CA ILE A 151 -17.05 -2.95 -8.24
C ILE A 151 -18.46 -2.61 -8.73
N SER A 152 -18.57 -1.49 -9.42
CA SER A 152 -19.63 -1.22 -10.39
C SER A 152 -18.96 -1.01 -11.73
N TYR A 153 -19.52 -1.51 -12.84
CA TYR A 153 -18.91 -1.28 -14.15
C TYR A 153 -19.95 -1.09 -15.24
N CYS A 154 -19.59 -0.34 -16.27
CA CYS A 154 -20.37 -0.20 -17.48
C CYS A 154 -19.48 -0.36 -18.72
N LYS A 155 -20.08 -0.80 -19.82
CA LYS A 155 -19.40 -0.90 -21.12
C LYS A 155 -19.56 0.44 -21.83
N SER A 156 -18.45 1.10 -22.11
CA SER A 156 -18.42 2.34 -22.89
C SER A 156 -18.35 2.03 -24.40
N SER A 157 -17.70 0.94 -24.78
CA SER A 157 -17.65 0.42 -26.15
C SER A 157 -17.49 -1.11 -26.14
N THR A 158 -17.26 -1.72 -27.31
CA THR A 158 -17.02 -3.17 -27.44
C THR A 158 -15.90 -3.67 -26.52
N TYR A 159 -14.81 -2.90 -26.41
CA TYR A 159 -13.63 -3.30 -25.65
C TYR A 159 -13.31 -2.36 -24.49
N ASN A 160 -13.88 -1.17 -24.44
CA ASN A 160 -13.61 -0.21 -23.37
C ASN A 160 -14.70 -0.24 -22.31
N ILE A 161 -14.28 -0.29 -21.06
CA ILE A 161 -15.15 -0.30 -19.90
C ILE A 161 -14.80 0.87 -18.98
N THR A 162 -15.78 1.33 -18.22
CA THR A 162 -15.57 2.20 -17.07
C THR A 162 -15.91 1.41 -15.82
N VAL A 163 -15.03 1.48 -14.83
CA VAL A 163 -15.14 0.71 -13.58
C VAL A 163 -15.10 1.68 -12.41
N CYS A 164 -15.91 1.44 -11.40
CA CYS A 164 -15.86 2.10 -10.10
C CYS A 164 -15.52 1.05 -9.04
N LEU A 165 -14.43 1.25 -8.29
CA LEU A 165 -14.07 0.43 -7.16
C LEU A 165 -14.97 0.80 -5.97
N ASN A 166 -15.85 -0.12 -5.57
CA ASN A 166 -16.77 0.17 -4.49
C ASN A 166 -16.01 0.29 -3.16
N ASP A 167 -16.43 1.23 -2.31
CA ASP A 167 -15.82 1.54 -1.01
C ASP A 167 -14.39 2.13 -1.07
N TYR A 168 -13.92 2.58 -2.24
CA TYR A 168 -12.54 3.10 -2.41
C TYR A 168 -12.23 4.29 -1.49
N GLU A 169 -13.18 5.22 -1.33
CA GLU A 169 -13.04 6.36 -0.40
C GLU A 169 -12.74 5.92 1.04
N SER A 170 -13.29 4.77 1.47
CA SER A 170 -13.12 4.26 2.82
C SER A 170 -11.71 3.80 3.15
N TYR A 171 -10.87 3.59 2.13
CA TYR A 171 -9.50 3.11 2.28
C TYR A 171 -8.67 4.11 3.08
N TYR A 172 -8.93 5.40 2.86
CA TYR A 172 -8.18 6.53 3.40
C TYR A 172 -8.82 7.13 4.65
N LEU A 173 -9.96 6.61 5.09
CA LEU A 173 -10.61 7.10 6.30
C LEU A 173 -9.84 6.66 7.55
N PRO A 174 -9.81 7.50 8.60
CA PRO A 174 -9.29 7.09 9.90
C PRO A 174 -10.21 6.06 10.57
N ALA A 175 -9.66 5.29 11.51
CA ALA A 175 -10.36 4.18 12.16
C ALA A 175 -11.65 4.60 12.90
N ASN A 176 -11.68 5.83 13.45
CA ASN A 176 -12.86 6.41 14.11
C ASN A 176 -14.00 6.72 13.14
N LYS A 177 -13.72 6.90 11.84
CA LYS A 177 -14.72 7.07 10.76
C LYS A 177 -15.03 5.77 10.02
N GLY A 178 -14.64 4.62 10.60
CA GLY A 178 -14.90 3.31 10.02
C GLY A 178 -13.85 2.84 9.00
N GLY A 179 -12.80 3.63 8.76
CA GLY A 179 -11.72 3.23 7.86
C GLY A 179 -10.93 2.03 8.38
N ARG A 180 -10.48 1.18 7.45
CA ARG A 180 -9.75 -0.07 7.75
C ARG A 180 -8.33 -0.10 7.18
N GLY A 181 -7.94 0.98 6.50
CA GLY A 181 -6.64 1.12 5.86
C GLY A 181 -6.52 0.31 4.56
N PHE A 182 -5.37 0.45 3.94
CA PHE A 182 -5.01 -0.19 2.66
C PHE A 182 -3.64 -0.87 2.78
N PHE A 183 -3.42 -1.85 1.90
CA PHE A 183 -2.16 -2.50 1.62
C PHE A 183 -1.58 -1.89 0.36
N VAL A 184 -0.31 -1.48 0.41
CA VAL A 184 0.40 -0.97 -0.77
C VAL A 184 1.00 -2.16 -1.52
N MET A 185 0.66 -2.31 -2.79
CA MET A 185 1.17 -3.38 -3.65
C MET A 185 1.98 -2.78 -4.80
N SER A 186 3.17 -3.33 -5.09
CA SER A 186 3.94 -2.98 -6.29
C SER A 186 3.47 -3.77 -7.52
N LEU A 187 3.71 -3.23 -8.71
CA LEU A 187 3.37 -3.90 -9.97
C LEU A 187 4.11 -5.24 -10.13
N ASP A 188 5.36 -5.32 -9.68
CA ASP A 188 6.15 -6.56 -9.72
C ASP A 188 5.56 -7.63 -8.80
N LEU A 189 5.10 -7.25 -7.61
CA LEU A 189 4.39 -8.16 -6.71
C LEU A 189 3.06 -8.63 -7.34
N LEU A 190 2.32 -7.73 -7.99
CA LEU A 190 1.09 -8.10 -8.71
C LEU A 190 1.39 -9.15 -9.80
N LYS A 191 2.44 -8.94 -10.61
CA LYS A 191 2.83 -9.89 -11.66
C LYS A 191 3.10 -11.29 -11.09
N GLN A 192 3.80 -11.38 -9.97
CA GLN A 192 4.03 -12.65 -9.27
C GLN A 192 2.73 -13.27 -8.73
N ILE A 193 1.83 -12.45 -8.18
CA ILE A 193 0.51 -12.90 -7.71
C ILE A 193 -0.33 -13.46 -8.87
N ILE A 194 -0.27 -12.85 -10.05
CA ILE A 194 -1.00 -13.31 -11.25
C ILE A 194 -0.49 -14.69 -11.70
N GLN A 195 0.80 -14.99 -11.51
CA GLN A 195 1.38 -16.29 -11.85
C GLN A 195 0.96 -17.42 -10.89
N LEU A 196 0.42 -17.12 -9.70
CA LEU A 196 -0.07 -18.14 -8.77
C LEU A 196 -1.32 -18.85 -9.31
N GLU A 197 -1.17 -20.08 -9.79
CA GLU A 197 -2.27 -20.86 -10.36
C GLU A 197 -3.25 -21.37 -9.29
N ASN A 198 -2.72 -21.81 -8.15
CA ASN A 198 -3.51 -22.43 -7.10
C ASN A 198 -4.21 -21.37 -6.24
N LEU A 199 -5.54 -21.41 -6.20
CA LEU A 199 -6.37 -20.50 -5.40
C LEU A 199 -6.04 -20.52 -3.91
N LEU A 200 -5.64 -21.68 -3.37
CA LEU A 200 -5.26 -21.81 -1.97
C LEU A 200 -3.95 -21.09 -1.69
N THR A 201 -2.91 -21.33 -2.50
CA THR A 201 -1.62 -20.63 -2.42
C THR A 201 -1.83 -19.13 -2.53
N LEU A 202 -2.60 -18.66 -3.53
CA LEU A 202 -2.96 -17.25 -3.69
C LEU A 202 -3.56 -16.64 -2.41
N ARG A 203 -4.50 -17.36 -1.77
CA ARG A 203 -5.16 -16.87 -0.55
C ARG A 203 -4.24 -16.83 0.65
N ILE A 204 -3.38 -17.84 0.81
CA ILE A 204 -2.39 -17.86 1.89
C ILE A 204 -1.43 -16.69 1.69
N HIS A 205 -0.82 -16.55 0.51
CA HIS A 205 0.14 -15.48 0.22
C HIS A 205 -0.46 -14.09 0.46
N LEU A 206 -1.65 -13.81 -0.04
CA LEU A 206 -2.30 -12.52 0.17
C LEU A 206 -2.67 -12.28 1.65
N ARG A 207 -3.01 -13.33 2.42
CA ARG A 207 -3.27 -13.20 3.86
C ARG A 207 -1.99 -12.87 4.63
N GLU A 208 -0.91 -13.58 4.37
CA GLU A 208 0.37 -13.34 5.04
C GLU A 208 0.95 -11.96 4.68
N LEU A 209 0.80 -11.49 3.43
CA LEU A 209 1.18 -10.13 3.04
C LEU A 209 0.45 -9.06 3.86
N ILE A 210 -0.87 -9.20 4.05
CA ILE A 210 -1.66 -8.27 4.86
C ILE A 210 -1.24 -8.34 6.33
N GLU A 211 -0.89 -9.52 6.84
CA GLU A 211 -0.46 -9.67 8.22
C GLU A 211 0.90 -9.02 8.47
N ILE A 212 1.89 -9.26 7.61
CA ILE A 212 3.19 -8.58 7.66
C ILE A 212 2.99 -7.06 7.61
N ASP A 213 2.16 -6.56 6.71
CA ASP A 213 1.86 -5.13 6.60
C ASP A 213 1.20 -4.56 7.87
N ASN A 214 0.30 -5.31 8.51
CA ASN A 214 -0.31 -4.90 9.79
C ASN A 214 0.70 -4.86 10.94
N LEU A 215 1.65 -5.82 10.97
CA LEU A 215 2.72 -5.84 11.97
C LEU A 215 3.74 -4.72 11.74
N ASN A 216 3.99 -4.38 10.47
CA ASN A 216 4.85 -3.28 10.05
C ASN A 216 4.45 -1.90 10.57
N ILE A 217 3.20 -1.74 11.02
CA ILE A 217 2.73 -0.53 11.71
C ILE A 217 3.47 -0.34 13.05
N LYS A 218 3.85 -1.42 13.73
CA LYS A 218 4.50 -1.39 15.06
C LYS A 218 6.02 -1.43 14.98
N ALA A 219 6.58 -2.29 14.12
CA ALA A 219 8.02 -2.48 13.95
C ALA A 219 8.30 -3.08 12.56
N PRO A 220 9.51 -2.97 11.98
CA PRO A 220 9.82 -3.54 10.67
C PRO A 220 9.88 -5.07 10.73
N PHE A 221 8.77 -5.74 10.42
CA PHE A 221 8.67 -7.18 10.27
C PHE A 221 8.82 -7.59 8.80
N THR A 222 9.69 -8.57 8.57
CA THR A 222 9.85 -9.24 7.27
C THR A 222 9.31 -10.67 7.29
N ALA A 223 9.03 -11.23 8.46
CA ALA A 223 8.58 -12.60 8.60
C ALA A 223 7.44 -12.76 9.62
N VAL A 224 6.55 -13.71 9.33
CA VAL A 224 5.47 -14.14 10.22
C VAL A 224 5.52 -15.65 10.38
N SER A 225 5.23 -16.12 11.59
CA SER A 225 5.18 -17.55 11.91
C SER A 225 3.75 -17.95 12.30
N LYS A 226 3.23 -18.99 11.66
CA LYS A 226 1.88 -19.51 11.87
C LYS A 226 1.87 -21.01 12.07
N THR A 227 0.99 -21.46 12.94
CA THR A 227 0.63 -22.88 13.04
C THR A 227 -0.35 -23.25 11.93
N PHE A 228 -0.40 -24.54 11.59
CA PHE A 228 -1.43 -25.08 10.68
C PHE A 228 -2.86 -24.78 11.16
N LYS A 229 -3.07 -24.69 12.48
CA LYS A 229 -4.39 -24.36 13.05
C LYS A 229 -4.80 -22.94 12.70
N GLU A 230 -3.89 -21.98 12.82
CA GLU A 230 -4.16 -20.57 12.50
C GLU A 230 -4.43 -20.36 11.02
N ILE A 231 -3.62 -20.96 10.14
CA ILE A 231 -3.84 -20.91 8.69
C ILE A 231 -5.21 -21.53 8.34
N LYS A 232 -5.59 -22.63 9.00
CA LYS A 232 -6.90 -23.26 8.77
C LYS A 232 -8.08 -22.35 9.14
N LEU A 233 -7.91 -21.36 10.02
CA LEU A 233 -8.99 -20.43 10.39
C LEU A 233 -9.43 -19.52 9.23
N VAL A 234 -8.54 -19.24 8.27
CA VAL A 234 -8.82 -18.39 7.09
C VAL A 234 -9.17 -19.19 5.83
N LEU A 235 -9.12 -20.52 5.92
CA LEU A 235 -9.32 -21.43 4.80
C LEU A 235 -10.67 -22.18 4.90
N PRO A 236 -11.19 -22.71 3.78
CA PRO A 236 -12.33 -23.62 3.81
C PRO A 236 -12.09 -24.87 4.65
N ASP A 237 -13.18 -25.46 5.14
CA ASP A 237 -13.16 -26.65 6.02
C ASP A 237 -12.51 -27.88 5.38
N TYR A 238 -12.61 -28.00 4.06
CA TYR A 238 -12.03 -29.11 3.31
C TYR A 238 -10.50 -29.05 3.26
N CYS A 239 -9.86 -27.92 3.58
CA CYS A 239 -8.40 -27.77 3.58
C CYS A 239 -7.78 -28.51 4.77
N ARG A 240 -7.36 -29.76 4.51
CA ARG A 240 -6.59 -30.58 5.46
C ARG A 240 -5.12 -30.15 5.50
N PRO A 241 -4.37 -30.46 6.58
CA PRO A 241 -2.95 -30.08 6.69
C PRO A 241 -2.08 -30.53 5.51
N CYS A 242 -2.34 -31.71 4.92
CA CYS A 242 -1.63 -32.17 3.72
C CYS A 242 -1.84 -31.21 2.53
N ILE A 243 -3.09 -30.81 2.26
CA ILE A 243 -3.42 -29.86 1.19
C ILE A 243 -2.74 -28.50 1.41
N ILE A 244 -2.65 -28.06 2.67
CA ILE A 244 -1.95 -26.81 3.02
C ILE A 244 -0.44 -26.95 2.78
N LYS A 245 0.16 -28.08 3.19
CA LYS A 245 1.57 -28.38 2.91
C LYS A 245 1.85 -28.40 1.40
N ASP A 246 0.98 -29.03 0.61
CA ASP A 246 1.12 -29.11 -0.85
C ASP A 246 0.97 -27.74 -1.53
N ALA A 247 0.13 -26.85 -0.98
CA ALA A 247 -0.03 -25.49 -1.49
C ALA A 247 1.17 -24.59 -1.19
N ILE A 248 1.88 -24.86 -0.10
CA ILE A 248 3.03 -24.09 0.39
C ILE A 248 4.36 -24.64 -0.13
N SER A 249 4.44 -25.94 -0.42
CA SER A 249 5.66 -26.59 -0.91
C SER A 249 6.03 -26.17 -2.33
N LYS A 250 5.07 -25.62 -3.09
CA LYS A 250 5.35 -25.01 -4.38
C LYS A 250 6.18 -23.75 -4.18
N LYS A 251 7.35 -23.74 -4.81
CA LYS A 251 8.24 -22.56 -4.81
C LYS A 251 7.47 -21.35 -5.34
N SER A 252 7.55 -20.25 -4.59
CA SER A 252 7.05 -18.94 -4.99
C SER A 252 8.16 -17.94 -4.71
N ASP A 253 8.35 -16.98 -5.61
CA ASP A 253 9.38 -15.97 -5.44
C ASP A 253 8.99 -14.91 -4.37
N ILE A 254 7.72 -14.87 -3.98
CA ILE A 254 7.18 -13.88 -3.03
C ILE A 254 7.69 -14.14 -1.61
N PHE A 255 7.69 -15.41 -1.18
CA PHE A 255 8.00 -15.81 0.19
C PHE A 255 9.03 -16.94 0.22
N ASP A 256 10.02 -16.79 1.09
CA ASP A 256 10.84 -17.89 1.57
C ASP A 256 10.11 -18.59 2.71
N ILE A 257 9.58 -19.79 2.41
CA ILE A 257 8.73 -20.53 3.34
C ILE A 257 9.51 -21.67 3.99
N SER A 258 9.62 -21.64 5.31
CA SER A 258 10.25 -22.69 6.11
C SER A 258 9.23 -23.35 7.03
N VAL A 259 9.30 -24.68 7.14
CA VAL A 259 8.36 -25.48 7.94
C VAL A 259 9.15 -26.22 9.01
N ASN A 260 8.95 -25.83 10.28
CA ASN A 260 9.52 -26.49 11.45
C ASN A 260 8.38 -27.15 12.24
N ASP A 261 8.31 -28.47 12.27
CA ASP A 261 7.31 -29.32 12.94
C ASP A 261 5.84 -28.86 12.82
N LYS A 262 5.44 -27.89 13.66
CA LYS A 262 4.08 -27.37 13.83
C LYS A 262 3.91 -25.92 13.35
N VAL A 263 5.00 -25.24 13.01
CA VAL A 263 5.04 -23.81 12.67
C VAL A 263 5.59 -23.65 11.25
N ILE A 264 4.93 -22.79 10.48
CA ILE A 264 5.32 -22.36 9.14
C ILE A 264 5.74 -20.90 9.26
N ARG A 265 6.97 -20.60 8.86
CA ARG A 265 7.50 -19.24 8.79
C ARG A 265 7.46 -18.78 7.34
N PHE A 266 6.81 -17.66 7.11
CA PHE A 266 6.75 -16.95 5.84
C PHE A 266 7.64 -15.71 5.95
N GLU A 267 8.72 -15.65 5.19
CA GLU A 267 9.60 -14.49 5.11
C GLU A 267 9.46 -13.84 3.74
N ILE A 268 9.06 -12.57 3.70
CA ILE A 268 8.89 -11.86 2.44
C ILE A 268 10.25 -11.61 1.81
N ASN A 269 10.40 -11.92 0.53
CA ASN A 269 11.60 -11.57 -0.20
C ASN A 269 11.69 -10.04 -0.32
N ASP A 270 12.88 -9.49 -0.07
CA ASP A 270 13.16 -8.05 -0.09
C ASP A 270 12.69 -7.36 -1.38
N ASN A 271 12.77 -8.06 -2.52
CA ASN A 271 12.33 -7.54 -3.82
C ASN A 271 10.83 -7.22 -3.87
N PHE A 272 10.04 -7.83 -2.98
CA PHE A 272 8.59 -7.64 -2.89
C PHE A 272 8.17 -6.86 -1.63
N ASN A 273 9.13 -6.42 -0.82
CA ASN A 273 8.86 -5.53 0.30
C ASN A 273 8.52 -4.12 -0.21
N CYS A 274 7.22 -3.82 -0.29
CA CYS A 274 6.73 -2.60 -0.94
C CYS A 274 7.19 -1.30 -0.27
N ARG A 275 7.45 -1.31 1.04
CA ARG A 275 8.00 -0.13 1.74
C ARG A 275 9.40 0.18 1.23
N ARG A 276 10.26 -0.83 1.26
CA ARG A 276 11.65 -0.72 0.76
C ARG A 276 11.69 -0.37 -0.72
N ARG A 277 10.85 -1.01 -1.55
CA ARG A 277 10.77 -0.72 -3.00
C ARG A 277 10.33 0.71 -3.30
N LYS A 278 9.43 1.30 -2.49
CA LYS A 278 9.06 2.71 -2.63
C LYS A 278 10.24 3.62 -2.29
N ASP A 279 10.95 3.36 -1.20
CA ASP A 279 12.11 4.15 -0.79
C ASP A 279 13.24 4.07 -1.84
N GLU A 280 13.51 2.86 -2.38
CA GLU A 280 14.49 2.66 -3.46
C GLU A 280 14.10 3.39 -4.74
N CYS A 281 12.83 3.29 -5.17
CA CYS A 281 12.34 3.96 -6.38
C CYS A 281 12.38 5.49 -6.23
N PHE A 282 12.00 6.00 -5.06
CA PHE A 282 12.10 7.42 -4.73
C PHE A 282 13.54 7.93 -4.82
N ASN A 283 14.49 7.21 -4.21
CA ASN A 283 15.91 7.56 -4.28
C ASN A 283 16.48 7.45 -5.71
N GLN A 284 16.02 6.47 -6.49
CA GLN A 284 16.39 6.35 -7.89
C GLN A 284 15.94 7.58 -8.70
N TYR A 285 14.71 8.06 -8.50
CA TYR A 285 14.24 9.28 -9.16
C TYR A 285 15.04 10.51 -8.74
N ILE A 286 15.40 10.65 -7.46
CA ILE A 286 16.30 11.73 -7.02
C ILE A 286 17.61 11.70 -7.81
N SER A 287 18.24 10.52 -7.92
CA SER A 287 19.48 10.37 -8.69
C SER A 287 19.31 10.73 -10.16
N LEU A 288 18.23 10.24 -10.80
CA LEU A 288 17.92 10.55 -12.20
C LEU A 288 17.72 12.04 -12.44
N PHE A 289 16.99 12.75 -11.56
CA PHE A 289 16.83 14.19 -11.69
C PHE A 289 18.13 14.95 -11.46
N LYS A 290 18.99 14.50 -10.55
CA LYS A 290 20.32 15.12 -10.34
C LYS A 290 21.19 14.98 -11.58
N GLU A 291 21.24 13.78 -12.16
CA GLU A 291 21.98 13.50 -13.40
C GLU A 291 21.41 14.32 -14.56
N PHE A 292 20.09 14.29 -14.76
CA PHE A 292 19.42 15.08 -15.80
C PHE A 292 19.72 16.59 -15.71
N ILE A 293 19.64 17.19 -14.51
CA ILE A 293 19.90 18.63 -14.34
C ILE A 293 21.38 18.96 -14.57
N ALA A 294 22.30 18.08 -14.16
CA ALA A 294 23.72 18.25 -14.43
C ALA A 294 24.00 18.22 -15.93
N ASP A 295 23.49 17.22 -16.64
CA ASP A 295 23.65 17.04 -18.08
C ASP A 295 23.00 18.17 -18.88
N PHE A 296 21.80 18.59 -18.46
CA PHE A 296 21.10 19.73 -19.05
C PHE A 296 21.92 21.01 -18.93
N ASN A 297 22.44 21.32 -17.73
CA ASN A 297 23.24 22.53 -17.52
C ASN A 297 24.57 22.48 -18.30
N GLN A 298 25.20 21.32 -18.47
CA GLN A 298 26.36 21.17 -19.36
C GLN A 298 25.99 21.41 -20.83
N THR A 299 24.82 20.95 -21.24
CA THR A 299 24.29 21.19 -22.59
C THR A 299 24.04 22.69 -22.82
N VAL A 300 23.48 23.41 -21.83
CA VAL A 300 23.29 24.87 -21.92
C VAL A 300 24.60 25.62 -22.14
N ILE A 301 25.71 25.20 -21.51
CA ILE A 301 27.04 25.78 -21.76
C ILE A 301 27.42 25.62 -23.23
N SER A 302 27.24 24.41 -23.76
CA SER A 302 27.59 24.06 -25.14
C SER A 302 26.73 24.81 -26.17
N VAL A 303 25.42 24.91 -25.90
CA VAL A 303 24.47 25.66 -26.73
C VAL A 303 24.82 27.14 -26.74
N ASN A 304 25.02 27.77 -25.57
CA ASN A 304 25.31 29.20 -25.47
C ASN A 304 26.69 29.58 -26.05
N SER A 305 27.66 28.66 -26.05
CA SER A 305 29.04 28.94 -26.51
C SER A 305 29.27 28.60 -27.98
N SER A 306 28.66 27.50 -28.46
CA SER A 306 29.00 26.87 -29.75
C SER A 306 27.80 26.73 -30.69
N ASN A 307 26.59 27.11 -30.25
CA ASN A 307 25.35 26.98 -31.01
C ASN A 307 25.08 25.54 -31.52
N VAL A 308 25.58 24.54 -30.77
CA VAL A 308 25.38 23.11 -31.05
C VAL A 308 24.22 22.62 -30.21
N PHE A 309 23.17 22.13 -30.88
CA PHE A 309 21.95 21.64 -30.24
C PHE A 309 21.91 20.11 -30.27
N PRO A 310 21.45 19.45 -29.18
CA PRO A 310 21.23 18.01 -29.19
C PRO A 310 20.01 17.64 -30.04
N ASP A 311 20.11 16.54 -30.81
CA ASP A 311 18.99 16.02 -31.61
C ASP A 311 17.81 15.50 -30.73
N ASP A 312 18.09 15.07 -29.50
CA ASP A 312 17.15 14.38 -28.60
C ASP A 312 16.62 15.24 -27.42
N SER A 313 16.90 16.54 -27.41
CA SER A 313 16.48 17.39 -26.29
C SER A 313 14.98 17.72 -26.36
N PHE A 314 14.16 16.86 -25.76
CA PHE A 314 12.73 17.07 -25.45
C PHE A 314 12.39 18.54 -25.19
N ASP A 315 11.77 19.25 -26.14
CA ASP A 315 11.12 20.57 -26.01
C ASP A 315 11.81 21.73 -25.25
N PHE A 316 12.94 21.55 -24.54
CA PHE A 316 13.59 22.57 -23.70
C PHE A 316 14.28 23.66 -24.53
N PHE A 317 14.68 23.34 -25.75
CA PHE A 317 15.30 24.30 -26.69
C PHE A 317 14.34 24.66 -27.84
N SER A 318 13.04 24.36 -27.72
CA SER A 318 12.03 24.58 -28.77
C SER A 318 11.68 26.04 -29.05
N ALA A 319 12.19 27.00 -28.26
CA ALA A 319 12.00 28.44 -28.44
C ALA A 319 12.58 29.01 -29.77
N GLN A 320 13.15 28.16 -30.63
CA GLN A 320 13.78 28.52 -31.90
C GLN A 320 12.84 29.13 -32.97
N ASN A 321 11.52 29.14 -32.78
CA ASN A 321 10.62 29.68 -33.79
C ASN A 321 10.61 31.22 -33.88
N GLU A 322 11.28 31.93 -32.98
CA GLU A 322 11.43 33.38 -33.05
C GLU A 322 12.91 33.78 -33.08
N LYS A 323 13.31 34.44 -34.18
CA LYS A 323 14.67 34.84 -34.56
C LYS A 323 15.35 35.80 -33.55
N GLN A 324 15.84 35.32 -32.42
CA GLN A 324 16.66 36.12 -31.49
C GLN A 324 17.85 35.33 -30.93
N ASP A 325 18.92 36.06 -30.59
CA ASP A 325 20.06 35.59 -29.78
C ASP A 325 19.57 35.23 -28.37
N ILE A 326 18.95 34.05 -28.22
CA ILE A 326 18.43 33.57 -26.94
C ILE A 326 19.60 33.00 -26.14
N HIS A 327 19.91 33.63 -25.01
CA HIS A 327 20.83 33.07 -24.01
C HIS A 327 20.06 32.16 -23.07
N PHE A 328 20.32 30.85 -23.14
CA PHE A 328 19.66 29.86 -22.31
C PHE A 328 20.16 29.93 -20.86
N GLN A 329 19.27 29.70 -19.91
CA GLN A 329 19.56 29.81 -18.47
C GLN A 329 19.80 28.44 -17.85
N PHE A 330 20.61 28.38 -16.80
CA PHE A 330 20.74 27.15 -16.03
C PHE A 330 19.50 26.88 -15.19
N ILE A 331 19.13 25.61 -15.08
CA ILE A 331 18.14 25.18 -14.10
C ILE A 331 18.85 25.07 -12.75
N LYS A 332 18.39 25.86 -11.78
CA LYS A 332 18.85 25.81 -10.39
C LYS A 332 17.74 25.20 -9.55
N ILE A 333 17.99 24.00 -9.02
CA ILE A 333 17.07 23.26 -8.16
C ILE A 333 17.65 23.21 -6.75
N LYS A 334 16.83 23.48 -5.74
CA LYS A 334 17.18 23.34 -4.33
C LYS A 334 17.08 21.88 -3.89
N ASP A 335 17.80 21.49 -2.84
CA ASP A 335 17.82 20.09 -2.39
C ASP A 335 16.42 19.52 -2.11
N TYR A 336 15.54 20.27 -1.46
CA TYR A 336 14.17 19.81 -1.17
C TYR A 336 13.28 19.73 -2.43
N GLU A 337 13.62 20.44 -3.51
CA GLU A 337 12.84 20.40 -4.75
C GLU A 337 13.10 19.10 -5.52
N TYR A 338 14.26 18.45 -5.33
CA TYR A 338 14.47 17.09 -5.84
C TYR A 338 13.53 16.07 -5.19
N ASP A 339 13.25 16.22 -3.89
CA ASP A 339 12.28 15.37 -3.20
C ASP A 339 10.87 15.59 -3.76
N ASP A 340 10.49 16.84 -4.05
CA ASP A 340 9.21 17.17 -4.69
C ASP A 340 9.10 16.57 -6.12
N LEU A 341 10.16 16.68 -6.92
CA LEU A 341 10.23 16.09 -8.26
C LEU A 341 10.10 14.56 -8.21
N ALA A 342 10.82 13.92 -7.28
CA ALA A 342 10.75 12.47 -7.09
C ALA A 342 9.36 12.03 -6.61
N GLN A 343 8.71 12.80 -5.72
CA GLN A 343 7.32 12.54 -5.33
C GLN A 343 6.35 12.67 -6.51
N LEU A 344 6.52 13.68 -7.37
CA LEU A 344 5.70 13.83 -8.58
C LEU A 344 5.97 12.69 -9.57
N ALA A 345 7.21 12.24 -9.74
CA ALA A 345 7.55 11.13 -10.62
C ALA A 345 6.97 9.80 -10.12
N MET A 346 6.97 9.59 -8.79
CA MET A 346 6.28 8.46 -8.17
C MET A 346 4.76 8.47 -8.44
N GLN A 347 4.15 9.65 -8.60
CA GLN A 347 2.71 9.81 -8.80
C GLN A 347 2.31 9.80 -10.28
N TYR A 348 3.10 10.42 -11.16
CA TYR A 348 2.73 10.71 -12.55
C TYR A 348 3.71 10.14 -13.58
N SER A 349 4.74 9.41 -13.16
CA SER A 349 5.93 8.97 -13.93
C SER A 349 6.96 10.07 -14.21
N TYR A 350 8.21 9.64 -14.42
CA TYR A 350 9.34 10.52 -14.71
C TYR A 350 9.13 11.37 -15.98
N ASN A 351 8.62 10.77 -17.06
CA ASN A 351 8.46 11.44 -18.35
C ASN A 351 7.49 12.63 -18.26
N TYR A 352 6.35 12.48 -17.59
CA TYR A 352 5.41 13.61 -17.39
C TYR A 352 6.04 14.75 -16.60
N VAL A 353 6.88 14.44 -15.60
CA VAL A 353 7.59 15.47 -14.83
C VAL A 353 8.62 16.18 -15.69
N ILE A 354 9.37 15.47 -16.53
CA ILE A 354 10.33 16.08 -17.47
C ILE A 354 9.63 16.98 -18.49
N THR A 355 8.52 16.53 -19.09
CA THR A 355 7.73 17.36 -20.02
C THR A 355 7.11 18.59 -19.35
N ALA A 356 6.63 18.45 -18.11
CA ALA A 356 6.17 19.60 -17.34
C ALA A 356 7.32 20.56 -17.01
N LEU A 357 8.50 20.01 -16.70
CA LEU A 357 9.70 20.80 -16.42
C LEU A 357 10.18 21.57 -17.66
N SER A 358 10.07 21.01 -18.87
CA SER A 358 10.36 21.74 -20.11
C SER A 358 9.40 22.92 -20.32
N THR A 359 8.13 22.72 -20.00
CA THR A 359 7.11 23.78 -20.04
C THR A 359 7.42 24.89 -19.03
N VAL A 360 7.82 24.53 -17.80
CA VAL A 360 8.24 25.51 -16.78
C VAL A 360 9.50 26.25 -17.22
N TYR A 361 10.48 25.52 -17.76
CA TYR A 361 11.73 26.09 -18.22
C TYR A 361 11.49 27.17 -19.28
N ASN A 362 10.79 26.83 -20.35
CA ASN A 362 10.53 27.76 -21.45
C ASN A 362 9.71 28.98 -21.03
N ASN A 363 8.69 28.80 -20.18
CA ASN A 363 7.75 29.88 -19.85
C ASN A 363 8.16 30.74 -18.64
N TYR A 364 9.02 30.22 -17.76
CA TYR A 364 9.38 30.88 -16.51
C TYR A 364 10.89 31.06 -16.39
N ILE A 365 11.67 29.98 -16.40
CA ILE A 365 13.12 30.02 -16.11
C ILE A 365 13.88 30.81 -17.19
N LEU A 366 13.59 30.55 -18.46
CA LEU A 366 14.21 31.25 -19.60
C LEU A 366 13.93 32.76 -19.58
N HIS A 367 12.77 33.16 -19.05
CA HIS A 367 12.32 34.54 -18.96
C HIS A 367 12.57 35.17 -17.59
N GLU A 368 13.40 34.54 -16.74
CA GLU A 368 13.75 34.99 -15.38
C GLU A 368 12.53 35.30 -14.48
N ARG A 369 11.42 34.61 -14.69
CA ARG A 369 10.22 34.75 -13.85
C ARG A 369 10.42 34.01 -12.54
N GLU A 370 10.02 34.64 -11.44
CA GLU A 370 10.13 34.05 -10.11
C GLU A 370 9.21 32.84 -9.96
N ILE A 371 9.75 31.74 -9.43
CA ILE A 371 9.01 30.52 -9.09
C ILE A 371 9.10 30.34 -7.58
N THR A 372 7.99 30.53 -6.89
CA THR A 372 7.91 30.40 -5.42
C THR A 372 7.72 28.94 -4.97
N ASN A 373 7.03 28.13 -5.78
CA ASN A 373 6.77 26.72 -5.51
C ASN A 373 6.81 25.89 -6.81
N LEU A 374 7.98 25.33 -7.13
CA LEU A 374 8.21 24.53 -8.32
C LEU A 374 7.32 23.28 -8.36
N GLY A 375 7.24 22.53 -7.25
CA GLY A 375 6.45 21.29 -7.18
C GLY A 375 4.95 21.53 -7.42
N GLY A 376 4.39 22.59 -6.84
CA GLY A 376 2.99 22.97 -7.04
C GLY A 376 2.69 23.39 -8.49
N LEU A 377 3.61 24.14 -9.12
CA LEU A 377 3.49 24.55 -10.51
C LEU A 377 3.54 23.35 -11.45
N LEU A 378 4.51 22.45 -11.27
CA LEU A 378 4.66 21.23 -12.06
C LEU A 378 3.42 20.34 -11.95
N ARG A 379 2.91 20.11 -10.73
CA ARG A 379 1.67 19.34 -10.53
C ARG A 379 0.50 19.90 -11.34
N THR A 380 0.33 21.22 -11.36
CA THR A 380 -0.76 21.88 -12.08
C THR A 380 -0.64 21.65 -13.59
N ILE A 381 0.57 21.77 -14.14
CA ILE A 381 0.85 21.51 -15.55
C ILE A 381 0.59 20.05 -15.91
N ILE A 382 1.09 19.10 -15.11
CA ILE A 382 0.90 17.66 -15.33
C ILE A 382 -0.59 17.30 -15.34
N ILE A 383 -1.38 17.79 -14.37
CA ILE A 383 -2.82 17.55 -14.32
C ILE A 383 -3.50 18.09 -15.58
N SER A 384 -3.12 19.28 -16.06
CA SER A 384 -3.64 19.82 -17.31
C SER A 384 -3.29 18.95 -18.52
N MET A 385 -2.06 18.42 -18.59
CA MET A 385 -1.62 17.53 -19.68
C MET A 385 -2.43 16.22 -19.69
N ILE A 386 -2.67 15.63 -18.51
CA ILE A 386 -3.46 14.40 -18.37
C ILE A 386 -4.93 14.64 -18.76
N ASN A 387 -5.52 15.74 -18.29
CA ASN A 387 -6.91 16.05 -18.63
C ASN A 387 -7.10 16.28 -20.14
N ASN A 388 -6.15 16.94 -20.80
CA ASN A 388 -6.22 17.19 -22.24
C ASN A 388 -6.01 15.92 -23.09
N SER A 389 -5.25 14.94 -22.59
CA SER A 389 -5.02 13.65 -23.28
C SER A 389 -6.14 12.63 -23.06
N THR A 390 -7.03 12.85 -22.08
CA THR A 390 -8.24 12.04 -21.83
C THR A 390 -9.51 12.60 -22.49
N GLY A 391 -9.40 13.69 -23.26
CA GLY A 391 -10.48 14.20 -24.11
C GLY A 391 -10.82 13.24 -25.27
N PRO A 392 -12.03 13.34 -25.86
CA PRO A 392 -12.45 12.48 -26.95
C PRO A 392 -11.66 12.82 -28.23
N GLY A 393 -10.44 12.30 -28.38
CA GLY A 393 -9.67 12.52 -29.61
C GLY A 393 -8.19 12.12 -29.65
N SER A 394 -7.49 11.83 -28.56
CA SER A 394 -6.03 11.59 -28.62
C SER A 394 -5.61 10.12 -28.53
N SER A 395 -4.83 9.70 -29.53
CA SER A 395 -4.15 8.40 -29.63
C SER A 395 -2.97 8.29 -28.66
N PHE A 396 -2.95 7.23 -27.84
CA PHE A 396 -1.84 6.89 -26.96
C PHE A 396 -0.63 6.37 -27.76
N SER A 397 0.53 7.02 -27.63
CA SER A 397 1.85 6.42 -27.86
C SER A 397 2.41 5.96 -26.51
N THR A 398 2.30 4.67 -26.22
CA THR A 398 2.96 4.08 -25.05
C THR A 398 4.43 3.87 -25.37
N GLY A 399 5.30 4.75 -24.85
CA GLY A 399 6.72 4.44 -24.70
C GLY A 399 6.86 3.30 -23.69
N SER A 400 7.41 2.18 -24.15
CA SER A 400 7.76 1.04 -23.31
C SER A 400 9.01 1.38 -22.49
N ASP A 401 8.87 1.49 -21.17
CA ASP A 401 10.01 1.48 -20.24
C ASP A 401 10.60 0.06 -20.20
N ASN A 402 11.46 -0.25 -21.17
CA ASN A 402 12.35 -1.41 -21.12
C ASN A 402 13.63 -1.00 -20.37
N PHE A 403 13.62 -1.13 -19.04
CA PHE A 403 14.87 -1.18 -18.27
C PHE A 403 15.39 -2.61 -18.30
N SER A 404 16.20 -2.93 -19.31
CA SER A 404 17.16 -4.04 -19.23
C SER A 404 18.40 -3.53 -18.54
N ALA A 405 18.65 -4.00 -17.31
CA ALA A 405 19.94 -3.85 -16.66
C ALA A 405 20.97 -4.70 -17.42
N ALA A 406 22.06 -4.06 -17.84
CA ALA A 406 23.36 -4.68 -18.11
C ALA A 406 24.39 -4.01 -17.20
#